data_AF-A0A2V6Q6L1-F1
#
_entry.id   AF-A0A2V6Q6L1-F1
#
_cell.length_a   1.000
_cell.length_b   1.000
_cell.length_c   1.000
_cell.angle_alpha   90.00
_cell.angle_beta   90.00
_cell.angle_gamma   90.00
#
_symmetry.space_group_name_H-M   'P 1'
#
loop_
_entity.id
_entity.type
_entity.pdbx_description
1 polymer ?
#
loop_
_entity_poly.entity_id
_entity_poly.type
_entity_poly.pdbx_seq_one_letter_code
_entity_poly.pdbx_strand_id
1 'polypeptide(L)'
;MAILFVMYLGYLLLRGTIEDRERAARYCAVVGIVAALDIPLVHFSVYWWRTLHQPPSLMKPGGFTGSTSILWPLLINLLAFVLLYTYFVARRVSLLRAEAEAAA
;
A
#
# COMPACT_ATOMS: atom_id res chain seq x y z
N MET A 1 -1.52 -8.86 10.41
CA MET A 1 -2.82 -8.45 9.82
C MET A 1 -3.61 -7.48 10.70
N ALA A 2 -3.72 -7.71 12.02
CA ALA A 2 -4.39 -6.74 12.92
C ALA A 2 -3.75 -5.34 12.93
N ILE A 3 -2.42 -5.24 12.87
CA ILE A 3 -1.71 -3.94 12.84
C ILE A 3 -2.08 -3.14 11.59
N LEU A 4 -1.96 -3.76 10.39
CA LEU A 4 -2.39 -3.15 9.13
C LEU A 4 -3.85 -2.71 9.16
N PHE A 5 -4.73 -3.55 9.72
CA PHE A 5 -6.15 -3.22 9.84
C PHE A 5 -6.39 -1.98 10.71
N VAL A 6 -5.75 -1.91 11.88
CA VAL A 6 -5.87 -0.75 12.78
C VAL A 6 -5.28 0.50 12.14
N MET A 7 -4.15 0.41 11.44
CA MET A 7 -3.59 1.55 10.70
C MET A 7 -4.53 2.02 9.59
N TYR A 8 -5.17 1.11 8.87
CA TYR A 8 -6.14 1.46 7.84
C TYR A 8 -7.38 2.15 8.42
N LEU A 9 -7.94 1.63 9.52
CA LEU A 9 -9.05 2.29 10.21
C LEU A 9 -8.63 3.68 10.74
N GLY A 10 -7.44 3.79 11.34
CA GLY A 10 -6.90 5.06 11.80
C GLY A 10 -6.76 6.08 10.68
N TYR A 11 -6.29 5.64 9.50
CA TYR A 11 -6.20 6.49 8.31
C TYR A 11 -7.59 6.99 7.86
N LEU A 12 -8.59 6.10 7.80
CA LEU A 12 -9.96 6.47 7.40
C LEU A 12 -10.61 7.43 8.40
N LEU A 13 -10.43 7.18 9.70
CA LEU A 13 -10.93 8.05 10.77
C LEU A 13 -10.30 9.44 10.69
N LEU A 14 -8.98 9.52 10.51
CA LEU A 14 -8.29 10.80 10.33
C LEU A 14 -8.81 11.54 9.09
N ARG A 15 -9.06 10.82 8.00
CA ARG A 15 -9.57 11.43 6.76
C ARG A 15 -11.00 11.95 6.89
N GLY A 16 -11.82 11.31 7.72
CA GLY A 16 -13.23 11.66 7.92
C GLY A 16 -13.50 12.71 9.00
N THR A 17 -12.53 12.98 9.88
CA THR A 17 -12.71 13.88 11.04
C THR A 17 -12.28 15.32 10.78
N ILE A 18 -11.49 15.57 9.74
CA ILE A 18 -10.99 16.90 9.40
C ILE A 18 -11.86 17.50 8.29
N GLU A 19 -12.52 18.62 8.58
CA GLU A 19 -13.41 19.32 7.66
C GLU A 19 -12.66 19.98 6.48
N ASP A 20 -11.53 20.62 6.77
CA ASP A 20 -10.67 21.21 5.75
C ASP A 20 -10.00 20.11 4.91
N ARG A 21 -10.47 19.98 3.66
CA ARG A 21 -10.03 18.94 2.73
C ARG A 21 -8.53 18.97 2.45
N GLU A 22 -7.92 20.15 2.41
CA GLU A 22 -6.50 20.27 2.08
C GLU A 22 -5.64 19.91 3.30
N ARG A 23 -6.01 20.37 4.49
CA ARG A 23 -5.36 19.95 5.74
C ARG A 23 -5.51 18.45 5.98
N ALA A 24 -6.71 17.91 5.76
CA ALA A 24 -6.96 16.47 5.84
C ALA A 24 -6.05 15.68 4.89
N ALA A 25 -5.91 16.14 3.64
CA ALA A 25 -5.04 15.50 2.66
C ALA A 25 -3.56 15.50 3.11
N ARG A 26 -3.06 16.63 3.64
CA ARG A 26 -1.67 16.75 4.12
C ARG A 26 -1.38 15.81 5.30
N TYR A 27 -2.24 15.80 6.32
CA TYR A 27 -2.04 14.92 7.48
C TYR A 27 -2.18 13.44 7.11
N CYS A 28 -3.17 13.08 6.30
CA CYS A 28 -3.30 11.72 5.79
C CYS A 28 -2.10 11.28 4.95
N ALA A 29 -1.50 12.17 4.16
CA ALA A 29 -0.30 11.84 3.39
C ALA A 29 0.87 11.48 4.31
N VAL A 30 1.10 12.26 5.38
CA VAL A 30 2.15 11.95 6.38
C VAL A 30 1.89 10.58 7.03
N VAL A 31 0.67 10.35 7.51
CA VAL A 31 0.30 9.06 8.13
C VAL A 31 0.45 7.91 7.15
N GLY A 32 0.07 8.09 5.88
CA GLY A 32 0.22 7.08 4.84
C GLY A 32 1.68 6.73 4.57
N ILE A 33 2.57 7.72 4.52
CA ILE A 33 4.02 7.50 4.36
C ILE A 33 4.59 6.72 5.55
N VAL A 34 4.19 7.09 6.77
CA VAL A 34 4.63 6.37 7.99
C VAL A 34 4.09 4.94 7.99
N ALA A 35 2.82 4.74 7.63
CA ALA A 35 2.21 3.41 7.53
C ALA A 35 2.89 2.52 6.48
N ALA A 36 3.49 3.09 5.42
CA ALA A 36 4.26 2.32 4.46
C ALA A 36 5.51 1.65 5.06
N LEU A 37 6.01 2.15 6.20
CA LEU A 37 7.09 1.48 6.96
C LEU A 37 6.64 0.14 7.58
N ASP A 38 5.34 -0.14 7.62
CA ASP A 38 4.83 -1.47 7.97
C ASP A 38 5.29 -2.54 6.98
N ILE A 39 5.54 -2.18 5.71
CA ILE A 39 5.97 -3.13 4.67
C ILE A 39 7.31 -3.80 5.05
N PRO A 40 8.40 -3.05 5.30
CA PRO A 40 9.64 -3.67 5.75
C PRO A 40 9.51 -4.28 7.15
N LEU A 41 8.73 -3.68 8.05
CA LEU A 41 8.49 -4.23 9.40
C LEU A 41 7.91 -5.64 9.32
N VAL A 42 6.85 -5.84 8.52
CA VAL A 42 6.21 -7.14 8.30
C VAL A 42 7.15 -8.09 7.58
N HIS A 43 7.88 -7.63 6.57
CA HIS A 43 8.87 -8.46 5.87
C HIS A 43 9.94 -9.00 6.83
N PHE A 44 10.52 -8.17 7.68
CA PHE A 44 11.55 -8.59 8.62
C PHE A 44 10.98 -9.32 9.85
N SER A 45 9.72 -9.10 10.19
CA SER A 45 9.05 -9.78 11.31
C SER A 45 9.14 -11.31 11.20
N VAL A 46 9.08 -11.87 9.98
CA VAL A 46 9.16 -13.31 9.75
C VAL A 46 10.56 -13.87 10.02
N TYR A 47 11.60 -13.03 9.95
CA TYR A 47 12.98 -13.40 10.28
C TYR A 47 13.26 -13.22 11.78
N TRP A 48 12.77 -12.14 12.38
CA TRP A 48 12.97 -11.84 13.81
C TRP A 48 12.16 -12.76 14.73
N TRP A 49 10.90 -13.03 14.38
CA TRP A 49 9.99 -13.86 15.17
C TRP A 49 9.62 -15.14 14.41
N ARG A 50 10.62 -16.01 14.17
CA ARG A 50 10.48 -17.33 13.51
C ARG A 50 9.73 -18.34 14.38
N THR A 51 8.43 -18.15 14.50
CA THR A 51 7.53 -19.08 15.17
C THR A 51 6.73 -19.87 14.12
N LEU A 52 5.52 -19.41 13.77
CA LEU A 52 4.60 -20.08 12.83
C LEU A 52 4.67 -19.54 11.39
N HIS A 53 5.21 -18.35 11.16
CA HIS A 53 5.17 -17.76 9.83
C HIS A 53 6.11 -18.46 8.85
N GLN A 54 5.56 -18.86 7.70
CA GLN A 54 6.33 -19.41 6.60
C GLN A 54 7.43 -18.43 6.16
N PRO A 55 8.66 -18.91 5.89
CA PRO A 55 9.71 -18.09 5.30
C PRO A 55 9.31 -17.48 3.95
N PRO A 56 9.89 -16.33 3.57
CA PRO A 56 9.58 -15.68 2.31
C PRO A 56 10.05 -16.49 1.10
N SER A 57 9.26 -16.47 0.02
CA SER A 57 9.52 -17.27 -1.18
C SER A 57 10.24 -16.50 -2.31
N LEU A 58 10.11 -15.16 -2.39
CA LEU A 58 10.73 -14.34 -3.44
C LEU A 58 11.91 -13.50 -2.92
N MET A 59 11.64 -12.58 -1.99
CA MET A 59 12.62 -11.61 -1.49
C MET A 59 13.46 -12.24 -0.38
N LYS A 60 14.32 -13.20 -0.74
CA LYS A 60 15.22 -13.87 0.19
C LYS A 60 16.55 -14.22 -0.45
N PRO A 61 17.61 -14.45 0.36
CA PRO A 61 18.85 -15.02 -0.15
C PRO A 61 18.62 -16.39 -0.80
N GLY A 62 19.28 -16.65 -1.94
CA GLY A 62 19.19 -17.93 -2.66
C GLY A 62 18.07 -18.03 -3.69
N GLY A 63 17.34 -16.96 -3.97
CA GLY A 63 16.37 -16.89 -5.06
C GLY A 63 14.99 -17.46 -4.74
N PHE A 64 14.15 -17.58 -5.78
CA PHE A 64 12.76 -18.00 -5.67
C PHE A 64 12.65 -19.49 -5.30
N THR A 65 11.90 -19.81 -4.24
CA THR A 65 11.66 -21.21 -3.81
C THR A 65 10.27 -21.75 -4.11
N GLY A 66 9.41 -20.99 -4.79
CA GLY A 66 8.12 -21.50 -5.23
C GLY A 66 8.24 -22.32 -6.53
N SER A 67 7.16 -23.00 -6.90
CA SER A 67 7.05 -23.64 -8.20
C SER A 67 7.10 -22.61 -9.32
N THR A 68 7.84 -22.88 -10.40
CA THR A 68 7.86 -22.01 -11.59
C THR A 68 6.46 -21.81 -12.20
N SER A 69 5.53 -22.74 -11.97
CA SER A 69 4.14 -22.63 -12.42
C SER A 69 3.36 -21.47 -11.77
N ILE A 70 3.73 -21.04 -10.56
CA ILE A 70 3.06 -19.89 -9.89
C ILE A 70 3.73 -18.55 -10.23
N LEU A 71 4.95 -18.58 -10.76
CA LEU A 71 5.72 -17.36 -11.04
C LEU A 71 5.03 -16.50 -12.10
N TRP A 72 4.57 -17.09 -13.20
CA TRP A 72 3.87 -16.36 -14.26
C TRP A 72 2.55 -15.75 -13.79
N PRO A 73 1.62 -16.50 -13.15
CA PRO A 73 0.44 -15.92 -12.53
C PRO A 73 0.76 -14.77 -11.57
N LEU A 74 1.79 -14.92 -10.74
CA LEU A 74 2.23 -13.89 -9.80
C LEU A 74 2.65 -12.61 -10.52
N LEU A 75 3.52 -12.71 -11.54
CA LEU A 75 4.04 -11.55 -12.27
C LEU A 75 2.96 -10.85 -13.09
N ILE A 76 2.06 -11.61 -13.73
CA ILE A 76 0.94 -11.05 -14.49
C ILE A 76 0.00 -10.29 -13.55
N ASN A 77 -0.35 -10.87 -12.40
CA ASN A 77 -1.20 -10.20 -11.43
C ASN A 77 -0.50 -8.97 -10.83
N LEU A 78 0.79 -9.08 -10.49
CA LEU A 78 1.57 -7.93 -10.00
C LEU A 78 1.53 -6.78 -11.01
N LEU A 79 1.79 -7.06 -12.29
CA LEU A 79 1.72 -6.05 -13.34
C LEU A 79 0.31 -5.47 -13.47
N ALA A 80 -0.73 -6.31 -13.47
CA ALA A 80 -2.12 -5.86 -13.54
C ALA A 80 -2.48 -4.92 -12.37
N PHE A 81 -2.10 -5.27 -11.14
CA PHE A 81 -2.32 -4.43 -9.96
C PHE A 81 -1.54 -3.11 -10.03
N VAL A 82 -0.30 -3.13 -10.51
CA VAL A 82 0.49 -1.89 -10.71
C VAL A 82 -0.19 -0.99 -11.73
N LEU A 83 -0.60 -1.53 -12.89
CA LEU A 83 -1.31 -0.77 -13.93
C LEU A 83 -2.65 -0.22 -13.43
N LEU A 84 -3.40 -1.01 -12.67
CA LEU A 84 -4.67 -0.58 -12.11
C LEU A 84 -4.48 0.52 -11.07
N TYR A 85 -3.47 0.38 -10.20
CA TYR A 85 -3.10 1.41 -9.22
C TYR A 85 -2.70 2.73 -9.92
N THR A 86 -1.80 2.66 -10.91
CA THR A 86 -1.37 3.87 -11.64
C THR A 86 -2.51 4.52 -12.38
N TYR A 87 -3.40 3.74 -12.99
CA TYR A 87 -4.62 4.23 -13.61
C TYR A 87 -5.50 5.00 -12.61
N PHE A 88 -5.81 4.41 -11.45
CA PHE A 88 -6.66 5.08 -10.46
C PHE A 88 -6.03 6.35 -9.89
N VAL A 89 -4.72 6.35 -9.63
CA VAL A 89 -4.01 7.56 -9.19
C VAL A 89 -4.06 8.64 -10.26
N ALA A 90 -3.76 8.31 -11.52
CA ALA A 90 -3.83 9.26 -12.62
C ALA A 90 -5.23 9.85 -12.77
N ARG A 91 -6.28 9.02 -12.76
CA ARG A 91 -7.68 9.47 -12.80
C ARG A 91 -8.02 10.39 -11.62
N ARG A 92 -7.58 10.07 -10.41
CA ARG A 92 -7.84 10.92 -9.24
C ARG A 92 -7.15 12.28 -9.36
N VAL A 93 -5.90 12.32 -9.84
CA VAL A 93 -5.19 13.57 -10.07
C VAL A 93 -5.86 14.41 -11.17
N SER A 94 -6.29 13.80 -12.27
CA SER A 94 -7.03 14.50 -13.33
C SER A 94 -8.34 15.10 -12.81
N LEU A 95 -9.10 14.38 -11.98
CA LEU A 95 -10.32 14.89 -11.37
C LEU A 95 -10.05 16.08 -10.44
N LEU A 96 -9.02 16.00 -9.60
CA LEU A 96 -8.65 17.10 -8.70
C LEU A 96 -8.23 18.36 -9.46
N ARG A 97 -7.55 18.21 -10.60
CA ARG A 97 -7.19 19.34 -11.48
C ARG A 97 -8.43 19.98 -12.09
N ALA A 98 -9.35 19.17 -12.62
CA ALA A 98 -10.60 19.68 -13.19
C ALA A 98 -11.49 20.38 -12.13
N GLU A 99 -11.56 19.84 -10.91
CA GLU A 99 -12.26 20.49 -9.79
C GLU A 99 -11.62 21.85 -9.44
N ALA A 100 -10.30 21.95 -9.46
CA ALA A 100 -9.59 23.20 -9.17
C ALA A 100 -9.76 24.24 -10.29
N GLU A 101 -9.73 23.82 -11.55
CA GLU A 101 -10.00 24.69 -12.71
C GLU A 101 -11.45 25.22 -12.72
N ALA A 102 -12.43 24.40 -12.33
CA ALA A 102 -13.83 24.82 -12.28
C ALA A 102 -14.16 25.76 -11.10
N ALA A 103 -13.31 25.79 -10.07
CA ALA A 103 -13.47 26.65 -8.90
C ALA A 103 -12.72 28.00 -9.01
N ALA A 104 -11.90 28.16 -10.05
CA ALA A 104 -11.15 29.39 -10.37
C ALA A 104 -11.95 30.31 -11.31
#